data_AF-A0A7W7H6M3-F1
#
_entry.id   AF-A0A7W7H6M3-F1
#
_cell.length_a   1.000
_cell.length_b   1.000
_cell.length_c   1.000
_cell.angle_alpha   90.00
_cell.angle_beta   90.00
_cell.angle_gamma   90.00
#
_symmetry.space_group_name_H-M   'P 1'
#
loop_
_entity.id
_entity.type
_entity.pdbx_description
1 polymer ?
#
loop_
_entity_poly.entity_id
_entity_poly.type
_entity_poly.pdbx_seq_one_letter_code
_entity_poly.pdbx_strand_id
1 'polypeptide(L)'
;MIRQQRHPASWWDQFQQASEKFDLAYLTEHLGDEITPKISSPLLRREAEIALEVMVRHLNKPVSEELADRAAKSVERLIATVARLRERSGDGFELREVHALIHLLEGKFGEAAYEAQEFVKTQLVLKAFVGALRLERFDSDLAVKLLDHGQDPAVALHSGQVVGKYAWWPSWLLKVVTERAMAGTLEDETIAALDRCAYAELSPAQARIARRLLDGEEALIDASAVRLEGLGEAHAAEKLRKGDLTTVALAARLIPI
;
A
#
# COMPACT_ATOMS: atom_id res chain seq x y z
N MET A 1 -6.48 -23.43 2.78
CA MET A 1 -7.06 -22.24 3.44
C MET A 1 -5.88 -21.36 3.87
N ILE A 2 -5.55 -20.33 3.08
CA ILE A 2 -4.50 -19.38 3.47
C ILE A 2 -5.10 -18.60 4.65
N ARG A 3 -4.51 -18.72 5.85
CA ARG A 3 -4.92 -17.88 6.98
C ARG A 3 -4.70 -16.43 6.54
N GLN A 4 -5.77 -15.66 6.41
CA GLN A 4 -5.66 -14.21 6.30
C GLN A 4 -4.90 -13.75 7.53
N GLN A 5 -3.74 -13.13 7.31
CA GLN A 5 -2.97 -12.53 8.38
C GLN A 5 -3.82 -11.39 8.94
N ARG A 6 -4.28 -11.55 10.18
CA ARG A 6 -4.99 -10.50 10.90
C ARG A 6 -3.98 -9.64 11.64
N HIS A 7 -4.01 -8.35 11.38
CA HIS A 7 -3.18 -7.38 12.07
C HIS A 7 -3.92 -6.85 13.31
N PRO A 8 -3.27 -6.78 14.49
CA PRO A 8 -3.88 -6.22 15.69
C PRO A 8 -4.12 -4.71 15.56
N ALA A 9 -5.00 -4.14 16.38
CA ALA A 9 -5.30 -2.70 16.37
C ALA A 9 -4.04 -1.83 16.46
N SER A 10 -3.11 -2.18 17.35
CA SER A 10 -1.84 -1.47 17.53
C SER A 10 -0.93 -1.46 16.29
N TRP A 11 -1.13 -2.37 15.35
CA TRP A 11 -0.41 -2.38 14.07
C TRP A 11 -0.99 -1.34 13.10
N TRP A 12 -2.31 -1.19 13.07
CA TRP A 12 -3.00 -0.19 12.27
C TRP A 12 -2.75 1.24 12.77
N ASP A 13 -2.58 1.43 14.07
CA ASP A 13 -2.30 2.73 14.66
C ASP A 13 -0.95 3.32 14.20
N GLN A 14 -0.03 2.49 13.68
CA GLN A 14 1.27 2.93 13.15
C GLN A 14 1.13 3.83 11.92
N PHE A 15 0.06 3.67 11.12
CA PHE A 15 -0.14 4.47 9.91
C PHE A 15 -0.41 5.94 10.22
N GLN A 16 -1.19 6.21 11.27
CA GLN A 16 -1.43 7.58 11.72
C GLN A 16 -0.14 8.25 12.21
N GLN A 17 0.76 7.47 12.81
CA GLN A 17 2.06 7.96 13.27
C GLN A 17 3.06 8.18 12.12
N ALA A 18 2.84 7.55 10.97
CA ALA A 18 3.74 7.60 9.82
C ALA A 18 3.56 8.85 8.94
N SER A 19 2.46 9.61 9.09
CA SER A 19 2.20 10.81 8.28
C SER A 19 1.53 11.92 9.10
N GLU A 20 2.10 13.12 9.07
CA GLU A 20 1.48 14.32 9.66
C GLU A 20 0.23 14.77 8.89
N LYS A 21 0.04 14.29 7.65
CA LYS A 21 -1.09 14.63 6.77
C LYS A 21 -2.13 13.51 6.71
N PHE A 22 -2.23 12.68 7.74
CA PHE A 22 -3.15 11.54 7.75
C PHE A 22 -4.60 12.02 7.61
N ASP A 23 -5.23 11.70 6.48
CA ASP A 23 -6.54 12.18 6.08
C ASP A 23 -7.64 11.30 6.69
N LEU A 24 -8.10 11.70 7.87
CA LEU A 24 -9.15 11.01 8.61
C LEU A 24 -10.49 11.00 7.86
N ALA A 25 -10.80 12.04 7.10
CA ALA A 25 -12.03 12.10 6.33
C ALA A 25 -12.02 11.03 5.23
N TYR A 26 -10.90 10.93 4.50
CA TYR A 26 -10.70 9.89 3.48
C TYR A 26 -10.78 8.49 4.07
N LEU A 27 -10.07 8.22 5.18
CA LEU A 27 -10.10 6.91 5.83
C LEU A 27 -11.51 6.53 6.28
N THR A 28 -12.20 7.47 6.95
CA THR A 28 -13.54 7.25 7.48
C THR A 28 -14.54 6.97 6.37
N GLU A 29 -14.50 7.74 5.29
CA GLU A 29 -15.34 7.53 4.11
C GLU A 29 -15.06 6.18 3.45
N HIS A 30 -13.81 5.89 3.09
CA HIS A 30 -13.47 4.69 2.33
C HIS A 30 -13.68 3.41 3.14
N LEU A 31 -13.28 3.39 4.41
CA LEU A 31 -13.52 2.22 5.25
C LEU A 31 -15.00 2.08 5.62
N GLY A 32 -15.70 3.20 5.81
CA GLY A 32 -17.14 3.23 6.03
C GLY A 32 -17.94 2.67 4.84
N ASP A 33 -17.54 2.99 3.61
CA ASP A 33 -18.14 2.47 2.36
C ASP A 33 -17.94 0.96 2.18
N GLU A 34 -16.86 0.40 2.74
CA GLU A 34 -16.62 -1.05 2.73
C GLU A 34 -17.40 -1.79 3.83
N ILE A 35 -17.56 -1.17 5.00
CA ILE A 35 -18.26 -1.76 6.16
C ILE A 35 -19.79 -1.69 5.98
N THR A 36 -20.33 -0.53 5.58
CA THR A 36 -21.76 -0.24 5.59
C THR A 36 -22.60 -1.24 4.76
N PRO A 37 -22.18 -1.66 3.55
CA PRO A 37 -22.91 -2.67 2.76
C PRO A 37 -23.01 -4.04 3.43
N LYS A 38 -22.14 -4.34 4.41
CA LYS A 38 -22.10 -5.62 5.13
C LYS A 38 -23.10 -5.68 6.28
N ILE A 39 -23.63 -4.53 6.72
CA ILE A 39 -24.66 -4.46 7.75
C ILE A 39 -25.94 -5.11 7.21
N SER A 40 -26.33 -6.26 7.75
CA SER A 40 -27.44 -7.06 7.23
C SER A 40 -28.81 -6.41 7.39
N SER A 41 -29.05 -5.68 8.49
CA SER A 41 -30.32 -5.01 8.76
C SER A 41 -30.44 -3.70 7.95
N PRO A 42 -31.43 -3.56 7.05
CA PRO A 42 -31.57 -2.36 6.21
C PRO A 42 -31.82 -1.08 7.03
N LEU A 43 -32.60 -1.17 8.11
CA LEU A 43 -32.88 -0.03 8.98
C LEU A 43 -31.61 0.43 9.73
N LEU A 44 -30.82 -0.53 10.22
CA LEU A 44 -29.57 -0.23 10.91
C LEU A 44 -28.51 0.28 9.94
N ARG A 45 -28.45 -0.28 8.73
CA ARG A 45 -27.59 0.20 7.65
C ARG A 45 -27.90 1.65 7.31
N ARG A 46 -29.18 2.01 7.18
CA ARG A 46 -29.57 3.40 6.88
C ARG A 46 -29.12 4.36 7.98
N GLU A 47 -29.25 3.95 9.24
CA GLU A 47 -28.80 4.74 10.39
C GLU A 47 -27.27 4.91 10.39
N ALA A 48 -26.54 3.84 10.08
CA ALA A 48 -25.10 3.83 9.90
C ALA A 48 -24.64 4.77 8.75
N GLU A 49 -25.29 4.73 7.59
CA GLU A 49 -25.01 5.63 6.45
C GLU A 49 -25.13 7.10 6.86
N ILE A 50 -26.18 7.45 7.60
CA ILE A 50 -26.41 8.83 8.06
C ILE A 50 -25.31 9.25 9.03
N ALA A 51 -24.96 8.40 10.00
CA ALA A 51 -23.90 8.71 10.96
C ALA A 51 -22.54 8.87 10.27
N LEU A 52 -22.23 8.01 9.30
CA LEU A 52 -21.03 8.09 8.48
C LEU A 52 -20.98 9.38 7.67
N GLU A 53 -22.05 9.73 6.96
CA GLU A 53 -22.11 10.95 6.15
C GLU A 53 -21.89 12.21 7.00
N VAL A 54 -22.55 12.30 8.16
CA VAL A 54 -22.40 13.44 9.06
C VAL A 54 -20.97 13.53 9.61
N MET A 55 -20.37 12.40 9.98
CA MET A 55 -18.98 12.35 10.46
C MET A 55 -18.00 12.78 9.39
N VAL A 56 -18.10 12.27 8.16
CA VAL A 56 -17.23 12.67 7.04
C VAL A 56 -17.35 14.18 6.76
N ARG A 57 -18.56 14.74 6.83
CA ARG A 57 -18.76 16.21 6.69
C ARG A 57 -18.05 16.98 7.81
N HIS A 58 -18.09 16.49 9.05
CA HIS A 58 -17.37 17.09 10.17
C HIS A 58 -15.85 17.00 9.97
N LEU A 59 -15.31 15.83 9.62
CA LEU A 59 -13.88 15.63 9.41
C LEU A 59 -13.33 16.51 8.27
N ASN A 60 -14.13 16.79 7.24
CA ASN A 60 -13.78 17.74 6.18
C ASN A 60 -13.83 19.21 6.63
N LYS A 61 -14.54 19.54 7.71
CA LYS A 61 -14.71 20.90 8.26
C LYS A 61 -14.60 20.89 9.79
N PRO A 62 -13.42 20.55 10.34
CA PRO A 62 -13.27 20.24 11.76
C PRO A 62 -13.51 21.45 12.68
N VAL A 63 -13.34 22.68 12.17
CA VAL A 63 -13.54 23.93 12.92
C VAL A 63 -15.03 24.26 13.15
N SER A 64 -15.96 23.55 12.49
CA SER A 64 -17.39 23.79 12.65
C SER A 64 -17.95 23.07 13.87
N GLU A 65 -18.23 23.83 14.94
CA GLU A 65 -18.86 23.32 16.17
C GLU A 65 -20.24 22.69 15.91
N GLU A 66 -21.03 23.27 15.00
CA GLU A 66 -22.34 22.73 14.60
C GLU A 66 -22.21 21.33 13.98
N LEU A 67 -21.21 21.10 13.13
CA LEU A 67 -20.98 19.79 12.53
C LEU A 67 -20.42 18.80 13.55
N ALA A 68 -19.57 19.25 14.48
CA ALA A 68 -19.06 18.42 15.56
C ALA A 68 -20.19 17.90 16.45
N ASP A 69 -21.08 18.77 16.91
CA ASP A 69 -22.25 18.42 17.73
C ASP A 69 -23.20 17.46 16.99
N ARG A 70 -23.47 17.73 15.69
CA ARG A 70 -24.28 16.82 14.87
C ARG A 70 -23.65 15.45 14.68
N ALA A 71 -22.34 15.39 14.45
CA ALA A 71 -21.60 14.15 14.29
C ALA A 71 -21.66 13.32 15.59
N ALA A 72 -21.35 13.94 16.73
CA ALA A 72 -21.44 13.29 18.04
C ALA A 72 -22.83 12.72 18.31
N LYS A 73 -23.89 13.54 18.13
CA LYS A 73 -25.29 13.09 18.31
C LYS A 73 -25.69 11.96 17.37
N SER A 74 -25.18 11.97 16.14
CA SER A 74 -25.48 10.90 15.17
C SER A 74 -24.82 9.58 15.59
N VAL A 75 -23.58 9.63 16.07
CA VAL A 75 -22.88 8.46 16.63
C VAL A 75 -23.58 7.93 17.88
N GLU A 76 -23.95 8.81 18.83
CA GLU A 76 -24.71 8.43 20.03
C GLU A 76 -26.04 7.75 19.68
N ARG A 77 -26.77 8.27 18.69
CA ARG A 77 -28.04 7.70 18.23
C ARG A 77 -27.85 6.32 17.61
N LEU A 78 -26.79 6.11 16.84
CA LEU A 78 -26.42 4.80 16.30
C LEU A 78 -26.11 3.81 17.43
N ILE A 79 -25.25 4.20 18.38
CA ILE A 79 -24.91 3.39 19.57
C ILE A 79 -26.17 2.99 20.35
N ALA A 80 -27.04 3.94 20.65
CA ALA A 80 -28.29 3.68 21.36
C ALA A 80 -29.23 2.74 20.58
N THR A 81 -29.21 2.83 19.25
CA THR A 81 -30.00 1.92 18.39
C THR A 81 -29.46 0.51 18.42
N VAL A 82 -28.14 0.34 18.34
CA VAL A 82 -27.47 -0.96 18.47
C VAL A 82 -27.75 -1.57 19.85
N ALA A 83 -27.65 -0.80 20.93
CA ALA A 83 -27.94 -1.27 22.28
C ALA A 83 -29.38 -1.79 22.42
N ARG A 84 -30.36 -1.03 21.94
CA ARG A 84 -31.78 -1.46 21.94
C ARG A 84 -32.02 -2.71 21.09
N LEU A 85 -31.34 -2.84 19.94
CA LEU A 85 -31.45 -4.03 19.10
C LEU A 85 -30.84 -5.25 19.78
N ARG A 86 -29.70 -5.10 20.45
CA ARG A 86 -29.05 -6.16 21.21
C ARG A 86 -29.91 -6.68 22.36
N GLU A 87 -30.65 -5.81 23.04
CA GLU A 87 -31.57 -6.23 24.11
C GLU A 87 -32.79 -6.99 23.58
N ARG A 88 -33.25 -6.67 22.36
CA ARG A 88 -34.50 -7.21 21.77
C ARG A 88 -34.27 -8.42 20.89
N SER A 89 -33.09 -8.52 20.28
CA SER A 89 -32.69 -9.62 19.42
C SER A 89 -31.88 -10.61 20.25
N GLY A 90 -32.31 -11.88 20.33
CA GLY A 90 -31.56 -12.92 21.04
C GLY A 90 -30.19 -13.22 20.40
N ASP A 91 -29.49 -14.25 20.90
CA ASP A 91 -28.10 -14.64 20.57
C ASP A 91 -27.73 -14.84 19.09
N GLY A 92 -28.66 -14.68 18.15
CA GLY A 92 -28.45 -14.87 16.70
C GLY A 92 -28.30 -13.59 15.87
N PHE A 93 -28.35 -12.39 16.47
CA PHE A 93 -28.24 -11.13 15.72
C PHE A 93 -26.82 -10.58 15.73
N GLU A 94 -26.10 -10.77 14.63
CA GLU A 94 -24.74 -10.29 14.47
C GLU A 94 -24.72 -8.77 14.25
N LEU A 95 -24.05 -8.06 15.17
CA LEU A 95 -23.93 -6.59 15.19
C LEU A 95 -22.51 -6.12 14.91
N ARG A 96 -21.64 -7.04 14.52
CA ARG A 96 -20.20 -6.84 14.46
C ARG A 96 -19.81 -5.75 13.47
N GLU A 97 -20.42 -5.72 12.30
CA GLU A 97 -20.14 -4.73 11.26
C GLU A 97 -20.43 -3.31 11.76
N VAL A 98 -21.49 -3.16 12.56
CA VAL A 98 -21.91 -1.88 13.10
C VAL A 98 -21.00 -1.47 14.26
N HIS A 99 -20.51 -2.42 15.07
CA HIS A 99 -19.50 -2.15 16.08
C HIS A 99 -18.19 -1.64 15.47
N ALA A 100 -17.72 -2.26 14.38
CA ALA A 100 -16.55 -1.79 13.66
C ALA A 100 -16.75 -0.36 13.11
N LEU A 101 -17.94 -0.06 12.58
CA LEU A 101 -18.28 1.29 12.14
C LEU A 101 -18.33 2.28 13.32
N ILE A 102 -18.90 1.89 14.46
CA ILE A 102 -18.91 2.74 15.66
C ILE A 102 -17.48 3.07 16.09
N HIS A 103 -16.58 2.09 16.15
CA HIS A 103 -15.16 2.33 16.42
C HIS A 103 -14.54 3.32 15.42
N LEU A 104 -14.87 3.20 14.13
CA LEU A 104 -14.42 4.11 13.09
C LEU A 104 -14.89 5.55 13.36
N LEU A 105 -16.17 5.72 13.68
CA LEU A 105 -16.78 7.03 13.94
C LEU A 105 -16.33 7.65 15.28
N GLU A 106 -15.94 6.84 16.26
CA GLU A 106 -15.36 7.30 17.52
C GLU A 106 -13.86 7.66 17.40
N GLY A 107 -13.26 7.53 16.22
CA GLY A 107 -11.85 7.80 15.99
C GLY A 107 -10.91 6.68 16.46
N LYS A 108 -11.45 5.49 16.78
CA LYS A 108 -10.68 4.28 17.14
C LYS A 108 -10.34 3.48 15.88
N PHE A 109 -9.56 4.10 14.99
CA PHE A 109 -9.29 3.58 13.65
C PHE A 109 -8.65 2.18 13.66
N GLY A 110 -7.69 1.93 14.56
CA GLY A 110 -7.05 0.62 14.65
C GLY A 110 -8.01 -0.49 15.09
N GLU A 111 -8.91 -0.20 16.03
CA GLU A 111 -9.95 -1.15 16.48
C GLU A 111 -10.97 -1.42 15.36
N ALA A 112 -11.40 -0.36 14.66
CA ALA A 112 -12.29 -0.49 13.51
C ALA A 112 -11.68 -1.39 12.42
N ALA A 113 -10.41 -1.18 12.10
CA ALA A 113 -9.67 -1.99 11.12
C ALA A 113 -9.48 -3.44 11.59
N TYR A 114 -9.16 -3.63 12.88
CA TYR A 114 -9.04 -4.95 13.49
C TYR A 114 -10.34 -5.76 13.33
N GLU A 115 -11.49 -5.16 13.67
CA GLU A 115 -12.78 -5.83 13.59
C GLU A 115 -13.23 -6.05 12.14
N ALA A 116 -13.01 -5.07 11.26
CA ALA A 116 -13.42 -5.10 9.86
C ALA A 116 -12.72 -6.21 9.06
N GLN A 117 -11.49 -6.60 9.40
CA GLN A 117 -10.76 -7.70 8.74
C GLN A 117 -11.49 -9.05 8.76
N GLU A 118 -12.56 -9.22 9.55
CA GLU A 118 -13.35 -10.46 9.53
C GLU A 118 -14.32 -10.56 8.37
N PHE A 119 -14.85 -9.43 7.90
CA PHE A 119 -15.91 -9.39 6.90
C PHE A 119 -15.58 -8.48 5.69
N VAL A 120 -14.53 -7.67 5.81
CA VAL A 120 -13.88 -6.92 4.72
C VAL A 120 -12.52 -7.57 4.43
N LYS A 121 -12.16 -7.67 3.15
CA LYS A 121 -10.82 -8.18 2.76
C LYS A 121 -9.73 -7.26 3.30
N THR A 122 -8.71 -7.80 3.97
CA THR A 122 -7.57 -7.04 4.51
C THR A 122 -6.97 -6.08 3.48
N GLN A 123 -6.84 -6.49 2.22
CA GLN A 123 -6.34 -5.64 1.14
C GLN A 123 -7.15 -4.33 0.94
N LEU A 124 -8.47 -4.36 1.14
CA LEU A 124 -9.32 -3.17 1.02
C LEU A 124 -9.10 -2.23 2.21
N VAL A 125 -8.96 -2.79 3.41
CA VAL A 125 -8.60 -2.04 4.62
C VAL A 125 -7.22 -1.40 4.45
N LEU A 126 -6.22 -2.14 3.96
CA LEU A 126 -4.88 -1.64 3.66
C LEU A 126 -4.92 -0.48 2.67
N LYS A 127 -5.71 -0.59 1.59
CA LYS A 127 -5.87 0.49 0.60
C LYS A 127 -6.44 1.77 1.23
N ALA A 128 -7.42 1.65 2.13
CA ALA A 128 -7.98 2.80 2.83
C ALA A 128 -6.93 3.49 3.72
N PHE A 129 -6.18 2.72 4.52
CA PHE A 129 -5.12 3.26 5.39
C PHE A 129 -3.97 3.88 4.60
N VAL A 130 -3.48 3.19 3.57
CA VAL A 130 -2.38 3.68 2.73
C VAL A 130 -2.80 4.93 1.95
N GLY A 131 -4.03 4.96 1.41
CA GLY A 131 -4.58 6.14 0.74
C GLY A 131 -4.70 7.36 1.66
N ALA A 132 -5.05 7.14 2.93
CA ALA A 132 -5.16 8.18 3.94
C ALA A 132 -3.82 8.86 4.28
N LEU A 133 -2.67 8.24 4.00
CA LEU A 133 -1.37 8.84 4.28
C LEU A 133 -1.07 10.09 3.43
N ARG A 134 -1.74 10.24 2.28
CA ARG A 134 -1.59 11.37 1.33
C ARG A 134 -0.13 11.70 0.98
N LEU A 135 0.71 10.67 0.86
CA LEU A 135 2.13 10.83 0.55
C LEU A 135 2.31 11.25 -0.92
N GLU A 136 3.13 12.27 -1.15
CA GLU A 136 3.49 12.71 -2.49
C GLU A 136 4.52 11.76 -3.12
N ARG A 137 4.38 11.49 -4.42
CA ARG A 137 5.28 10.59 -5.19
C ARG A 137 5.47 9.24 -4.50
N PHE A 138 4.35 8.59 -4.21
CA PHE A 138 4.29 7.36 -3.45
C PHE A 138 3.57 6.27 -4.24
N ASP A 139 4.15 5.07 -4.28
CA ASP A 139 3.54 3.90 -4.91
C ASP A 139 2.68 3.12 -3.88
N SER A 140 1.40 3.46 -3.84
CA SER A 140 0.43 2.83 -2.94
C SER A 140 0.21 1.35 -3.24
N ASP A 141 0.30 0.94 -4.50
CA ASP A 141 0.07 -0.46 -4.89
C ASP A 141 1.23 -1.35 -4.41
N LEU A 142 2.47 -0.87 -4.51
CA LEU A 142 3.64 -1.55 -3.95
C LEU A 142 3.53 -1.65 -2.43
N ALA A 143 3.25 -0.55 -1.74
CA ALA A 143 3.15 -0.54 -0.29
C ALA A 143 2.07 -1.52 0.20
N VAL A 144 0.87 -1.50 -0.40
CA VAL A 144 -0.20 -2.44 -0.07
C VAL A 144 0.23 -3.90 -0.30
N LYS A 145 0.94 -4.21 -1.40
CA LYS A 145 1.46 -5.56 -1.64
C LYS A 145 2.45 -5.99 -0.57
N LEU A 146 3.40 -5.13 -0.19
CA LEU A 146 4.39 -5.45 0.84
C LEU A 146 3.72 -5.75 2.18
N LEU A 147 2.74 -4.91 2.57
CA LEU A 147 1.95 -5.09 3.79
C LEU A 147 1.14 -6.39 3.77
N ASP A 148 0.48 -6.70 2.64
CA ASP A 148 -0.29 -7.94 2.45
C ASP A 148 0.61 -9.20 2.51
N HIS A 149 1.88 -9.06 2.16
CA HIS A 149 2.91 -10.10 2.33
C HIS A 149 3.56 -10.13 3.72
N GLY A 150 3.06 -9.33 4.68
CA GLY A 150 3.49 -9.35 6.08
C GLY A 150 4.75 -8.54 6.37
N GLN A 151 5.18 -7.67 5.45
CA GLN A 151 6.27 -6.73 5.73
C GLN A 151 5.85 -5.70 6.79
N ASP A 152 6.83 -5.18 7.51
CA ASP A 152 6.63 -4.13 8.50
C ASP A 152 6.12 -2.82 7.83
N PRO A 153 5.17 -2.08 8.45
CA PRO A 153 4.69 -0.82 7.90
C PRO A 153 5.77 0.18 7.56
N ALA A 154 6.79 0.35 8.40
CA ALA A 154 7.86 1.32 8.12
C ALA A 154 8.62 0.93 6.83
N VAL A 155 8.91 -0.36 6.65
CA VAL A 155 9.60 -0.88 5.45
C VAL A 155 8.74 -0.74 4.20
N ALA A 156 7.46 -1.08 4.28
CA ALA A 156 6.53 -0.98 3.16
C ALA A 156 6.34 0.47 2.70
N LEU A 157 6.16 1.39 3.66
CA LEU A 157 6.02 2.81 3.37
C LEU A 157 7.31 3.43 2.84
N HIS A 158 8.47 3.05 3.39
CA HIS A 158 9.75 3.50 2.84
C HIS A 158 9.93 3.04 1.39
N SER A 159 9.65 1.76 1.11
CA SER A 159 9.74 1.20 -0.25
C SER A 159 8.80 1.92 -1.22
N GLY A 160 7.55 2.18 -0.83
CA GLY A 160 6.59 2.94 -1.64
C GLY A 160 7.04 4.38 -1.92
N GLN A 161 7.68 5.05 -0.97
CA GLN A 161 8.24 6.41 -1.15
C GLN A 161 9.46 6.42 -2.08
N VAL A 162 10.33 5.42 -1.96
CA VAL A 162 11.51 5.29 -2.82
C VAL A 162 11.07 5.05 -4.25
N VAL A 163 10.22 4.05 -4.50
CA VAL A 163 9.77 3.67 -5.84
C VAL A 163 8.81 4.69 -6.45
N GLY A 164 7.96 5.35 -5.64
CA GLY A 164 6.98 6.31 -6.15
C GLY A 164 7.59 7.54 -6.84
N LYS A 165 8.85 7.89 -6.54
CA LYS A 165 9.62 8.92 -7.27
C LYS A 165 9.90 8.52 -8.73
N TYR A 166 9.89 7.23 -9.00
CA TYR A 166 10.23 6.60 -10.26
C TYR A 166 9.00 6.06 -11.00
N ALA A 167 7.80 6.57 -10.71
CA ALA A 167 6.56 6.17 -11.39
C ALA A 167 6.60 6.35 -12.93
N TRP A 168 7.53 7.15 -13.45
CA TRP A 168 7.77 7.33 -14.87
C TRP A 168 8.58 6.20 -15.52
N TRP A 169 9.19 5.31 -14.74
CA TRP A 169 9.97 4.20 -15.28
C TRP A 169 9.13 3.26 -16.14
N PRO A 170 9.73 2.64 -17.17
CA PRO A 170 9.13 1.53 -17.90
C PRO A 170 8.58 0.45 -16.96
N SER A 171 7.40 -0.10 -17.30
CA SER A 171 6.70 -1.11 -16.49
C SER A 171 7.55 -2.34 -16.16
N TRP A 172 8.52 -2.69 -17.00
CA TRP A 172 9.42 -3.80 -16.75
C TRP A 172 10.42 -3.54 -15.62
N LEU A 173 10.87 -2.29 -15.42
CA LEU A 173 11.73 -1.88 -14.30
C LEU A 173 10.92 -1.81 -13.01
N LEU A 174 9.70 -1.26 -13.08
CA LEU A 174 8.76 -1.26 -11.96
C LEU A 174 8.45 -2.68 -11.47
N LYS A 175 8.39 -3.66 -12.38
CA LYS A 175 8.25 -5.07 -12.01
C LYS A 175 9.48 -5.58 -11.24
N VAL A 176 10.69 -5.33 -11.75
CA VAL A 176 11.95 -5.78 -11.09
C VAL A 176 12.11 -5.15 -9.71
N VAL A 177 11.84 -3.85 -9.57
CA VAL A 177 11.97 -3.17 -8.27
C VAL A 177 10.94 -3.70 -7.27
N THR A 178 9.71 -4.02 -7.73
CA THR A 178 8.68 -4.64 -6.89
C THR A 178 9.11 -6.02 -6.41
N GLU A 179 9.63 -6.87 -7.30
CA GLU A 179 10.08 -8.23 -6.95
C GLU A 179 11.22 -8.20 -5.92
N ARG A 180 12.19 -7.30 -6.11
CA ARG A 180 13.30 -7.12 -5.15
C ARG A 180 12.86 -6.50 -3.82
N ALA A 181 11.92 -5.55 -3.83
CA ALA A 181 11.34 -5.01 -2.61
C ALA A 181 10.62 -6.09 -1.80
N MET A 182 9.84 -6.94 -2.48
CA MET A 182 9.16 -8.07 -1.85
C MET A 182 10.14 -9.10 -1.25
N ALA A 183 11.28 -9.32 -1.91
CA ALA A 183 12.34 -10.18 -1.41
C ALA A 183 13.18 -9.56 -0.28
N GLY A 184 12.99 -8.27 0.04
CA GLY A 184 13.81 -7.55 1.01
C GLY A 184 15.25 -7.28 0.54
N THR A 185 15.50 -7.34 -0.77
CA THR A 185 16.82 -7.16 -1.40
C THR A 185 16.89 -5.88 -2.24
N LEU A 186 16.04 -4.89 -1.93
CA LEU A 186 16.05 -3.59 -2.61
C LEU A 186 17.06 -2.68 -1.91
N GLU A 187 18.18 -2.44 -2.59
CA GLU A 187 19.27 -1.59 -2.12
C GLU A 187 19.41 -0.34 -3.01
N ASP A 188 19.99 0.73 -2.46
CA ASP A 188 20.23 1.99 -3.19
C ASP A 188 21.03 1.78 -4.48
N GLU A 189 22.00 0.86 -4.47
CA GLU A 189 22.79 0.51 -5.65
C GLU A 189 21.92 -0.10 -6.77
N THR A 190 20.94 -0.92 -6.39
CA THR A 190 19.96 -1.49 -7.33
C THR A 190 19.11 -0.37 -7.94
N ILE A 191 18.63 0.57 -7.13
CA ILE A 191 17.81 1.70 -7.62
C ILE A 191 18.62 2.55 -8.60
N ALA A 192 19.87 2.88 -8.28
CA ALA A 192 20.75 3.63 -9.17
C ALA A 192 21.00 2.91 -10.50
N ALA A 193 21.11 1.58 -10.49
CA ALA A 193 21.24 0.76 -11.68
C ALA A 193 19.97 0.80 -12.55
N LEU A 194 18.80 0.63 -11.94
CA LEU A 194 17.51 0.68 -12.64
C LEU A 194 17.26 2.08 -13.24
N ASP A 195 17.63 3.14 -12.53
CA ASP A 195 17.51 4.52 -13.01
C ASP A 195 18.36 4.75 -14.27
N ARG A 196 19.62 4.26 -14.27
CA ARG A 196 20.47 4.30 -15.47
C ARG A 196 19.86 3.52 -16.64
N CYS A 197 19.24 2.37 -16.37
CA CYS A 197 18.53 1.61 -17.40
C CYS A 197 17.32 2.37 -17.96
N ALA A 198 16.60 3.12 -17.12
CA ALA A 198 15.46 3.92 -17.54
C ALA A 198 15.87 5.08 -18.46
N TYR A 199 16.97 5.77 -18.14
CA TYR A 199 17.52 6.85 -18.98
C TYR A 199 18.23 6.37 -20.25
N ALA A 200 18.60 5.09 -20.33
CA ALA A 200 19.36 4.55 -21.45
C ALA A 200 18.54 4.31 -22.74
N GLU A 201 17.22 4.57 -22.72
CA GLU A 201 16.31 4.40 -23.86
C GLU A 201 16.50 3.07 -24.60
N LEU A 202 16.58 1.98 -23.84
CA LEU A 202 16.84 0.64 -24.37
C LEU A 202 15.74 0.18 -25.34
N SER A 203 16.14 -0.42 -26.47
CA SER A 203 15.20 -1.12 -27.35
C SER A 203 14.55 -2.31 -26.64
N PRO A 204 13.41 -2.85 -27.12
CA PRO A 204 12.78 -4.02 -26.50
C PRO A 204 13.70 -5.24 -26.39
N ALA A 205 14.63 -5.44 -27.33
CA ALA A 205 15.60 -6.53 -27.27
C ALA A 205 16.67 -6.27 -26.19
N GLN A 206 17.19 -5.04 -26.11
CA GLN A 206 18.16 -4.64 -25.10
C GLN A 206 17.56 -4.66 -23.69
N ALA A 207 16.30 -4.26 -23.53
CA ALA A 207 15.57 -4.35 -22.26
C ALA A 207 15.41 -5.79 -21.78
N ARG A 208 15.17 -6.75 -22.69
CA ARG A 208 15.12 -8.18 -22.33
C ARG A 208 16.47 -8.68 -21.81
N ILE A 209 17.57 -8.23 -22.39
CA ILE A 209 18.90 -8.58 -21.88
C ILE A 209 19.17 -7.88 -20.55
N ALA A 210 18.89 -6.58 -20.43
CA ALA A 210 19.07 -5.84 -19.18
C ALA A 210 18.34 -6.55 -18.02
N ARG A 211 17.12 -7.03 -18.24
CA ARG A 211 16.39 -7.84 -17.26
C ARG A 211 17.17 -9.11 -16.88
N ARG A 212 17.61 -9.92 -17.83
CA ARG A 212 18.36 -11.17 -17.57
C ARG A 212 19.68 -10.92 -16.83
N LEU A 213 20.35 -9.80 -17.12
CA LEU A 213 21.55 -9.37 -16.40
C LEU A 213 21.22 -8.95 -14.96
N LEU A 214 20.13 -8.21 -14.74
CA LEU A 214 19.66 -7.87 -13.39
C LEU A 214 19.20 -9.09 -12.59
N ASP A 215 18.72 -10.14 -13.27
CA ASP A 215 18.36 -11.42 -12.64
C ASP A 215 19.60 -12.27 -12.29
N GLY A 216 20.80 -11.82 -12.65
CA GLY A 216 22.05 -12.49 -12.27
C GLY A 216 22.44 -13.68 -13.14
N GLU A 217 21.99 -13.73 -14.40
CA GLU A 217 22.32 -14.87 -15.29
C GLU A 217 23.83 -14.92 -15.61
N GLU A 218 24.56 -15.80 -14.93
CA GLU A 218 26.03 -15.88 -14.97
C GLU A 218 26.60 -15.99 -16.39
N ALA A 219 26.05 -16.89 -17.21
CA ALA A 219 26.49 -17.08 -18.59
C ALA A 219 26.35 -15.80 -19.44
N LEU A 220 25.32 -15.00 -19.17
CA LEU A 220 25.07 -13.74 -19.86
C LEU A 220 25.92 -12.59 -19.32
N ILE A 221 26.18 -12.58 -18.02
CA ILE A 221 27.13 -11.67 -17.35
C ILE A 221 28.52 -11.86 -17.94
N ASP A 222 29.00 -13.09 -18.01
CA ASP A 222 30.33 -13.42 -18.54
C ASP A 222 30.45 -13.05 -20.03
N ALA A 223 29.45 -13.42 -20.83
CA ALA A 223 29.44 -13.08 -22.26
C ALA A 223 29.41 -11.55 -22.48
N SER A 224 28.64 -10.82 -21.68
CA SER A 224 28.57 -9.36 -21.73
C SER A 224 29.87 -8.71 -21.26
N ALA A 225 30.51 -9.24 -20.22
CA ALA A 225 31.78 -8.74 -19.69
C ALA A 225 32.94 -8.93 -20.70
N VAL A 226 33.04 -10.11 -21.33
CA VAL A 226 34.04 -10.35 -22.40
C VAL A 226 33.86 -9.38 -23.56
N ARG A 227 32.61 -9.04 -23.92
CA ARG A 227 32.34 -8.05 -24.98
C ARG A 227 32.73 -6.64 -24.57
N LEU A 228 32.45 -6.24 -23.33
CA LEU A 228 32.89 -4.95 -22.79
C LEU A 228 34.42 -4.82 -22.85
N GLU A 229 35.16 -5.87 -22.46
CA GLU A 229 36.63 -5.90 -22.58
C GLU A 229 37.09 -5.74 -24.03
N GLY A 230 36.45 -6.44 -24.97
CA GLY A 230 36.74 -6.33 -26.41
C GLY A 230 36.51 -4.94 -26.99
N LEU A 231 35.70 -4.10 -26.32
CA LEU A 231 35.42 -2.71 -26.69
C LEU A 231 36.27 -1.69 -25.91
N GLY A 232 37.19 -2.14 -25.05
CA GLY A 232 38.04 -1.28 -24.22
C GLY A 232 37.44 -0.89 -22.87
N GLU A 233 36.26 -1.39 -22.51
CA GLU A 233 35.53 -1.10 -21.27
C GLU A 233 35.87 -2.09 -20.15
N ALA A 234 37.18 -2.36 -19.95
CA ALA A 234 37.65 -3.38 -18.99
C ALA A 234 37.17 -3.14 -17.55
N HIS A 235 37.08 -1.87 -17.12
CA HIS A 235 36.59 -1.50 -15.80
C HIS A 235 35.10 -1.81 -15.62
N ALA A 236 34.29 -1.58 -16.66
CA ALA A 236 32.86 -1.90 -16.63
C ALA A 236 32.63 -3.42 -16.64
N ALA A 237 33.46 -4.17 -17.37
CA ALA A 237 33.41 -5.63 -17.38
C ALA A 237 33.71 -6.24 -16.00
N GLU A 238 34.75 -5.74 -15.32
CA GLU A 238 35.10 -6.19 -13.97
C GLU A 238 33.98 -5.90 -12.97
N LYS A 239 33.40 -4.70 -13.04
CA LYS A 239 32.23 -4.30 -12.26
C LYS A 239 31.04 -5.24 -12.50
N LEU A 240 30.71 -5.52 -13.76
CA LEU A 240 29.60 -6.42 -14.11
C LEU A 240 29.79 -7.82 -13.51
N ARG A 241 31.01 -8.39 -13.59
CA ARG A 241 31.32 -9.70 -12.99
C ARG A 241 31.24 -9.70 -11.46
N LYS A 242 31.57 -8.57 -10.84
CA LYS A 242 31.44 -8.37 -9.38
C LYS A 242 29.99 -8.12 -8.93
N GLY A 243 29.03 -8.13 -9.85
CA GLY A 243 27.62 -7.90 -9.55
C GLY A 243 27.24 -6.42 -9.43
N ASP A 244 28.10 -5.49 -9.85
CA ASP A 244 27.76 -4.06 -9.90
C ASP A 244 26.70 -3.82 -10.97
N LEU A 245 25.45 -3.73 -10.50
CA LEU A 245 24.27 -3.58 -11.33
C LEU A 245 24.29 -2.27 -12.14
N THR A 246 25.10 -1.29 -11.75
CA THR A 246 25.13 0.03 -12.40
C THR A 246 25.75 0.00 -13.80
N THR A 247 26.35 -1.12 -14.19
CA THR A 247 26.93 -1.38 -15.52
C THR A 247 25.96 -2.08 -16.49
N VAL A 248 24.80 -2.54 -16.01
CA VAL A 248 23.84 -3.31 -16.81
C VAL A 248 23.32 -2.54 -18.00
N ALA A 249 23.01 -1.24 -17.84
CA ALA A 249 22.52 -0.40 -18.94
C ALA A 249 23.54 -0.32 -20.09
N LEU A 250 24.83 -0.18 -19.76
CA LEU A 250 25.91 -0.13 -20.74
C LEU A 250 26.06 -1.48 -21.45
N ALA A 251 26.11 -2.57 -20.68
CA ALA A 251 26.19 -3.93 -21.22
C ALA A 251 25.03 -4.25 -22.17
N ALA A 252 23.81 -3.88 -21.79
CA ALA A 252 22.60 -4.11 -22.58
C ALA A 252 22.60 -3.35 -23.91
N ARG A 253 23.09 -2.10 -23.94
CA ARG A 253 23.15 -1.29 -25.17
C ARG A 253 24.13 -1.84 -26.21
N LEU A 254 25.17 -2.52 -25.76
CA LEU A 254 26.26 -3.03 -26.61
C LEU A 254 25.94 -4.41 -27.19
N ILE A 255 24.72 -4.90 -27.01
CA ILE A 255 24.26 -6.15 -27.62
C ILE A 255 23.66 -5.84 -28.99
N PRO A 256 24.19 -6.43 -30.08
CA PRO A 256 23.58 -6.32 -31.39
C PRO A 256 22.16 -6.89 -31.35
N ILE A 257 21.22 -6.16 -31.93
CA ILE A 257 19.80 -6.54 -32.04
C ILE A 257 19.58 -7.37 -33.31
#